data_AF-A0A3B7QZN3-F1
#
_entry.id   AF-A0A3B7QZN3-F1
#
_cell.length_a   1.000
_cell.length_b   1.000
_cell.length_c   1.000
_cell.angle_alpha   90.00
_cell.angle_beta   90.00
_cell.angle_gamma   90.00
#
_symmetry.space_group_name_H-M   'P 1'
#
loop_
_entity.id
_entity.type
_entity.pdbx_description
1 polymer ?
#
loop_
_entity_poly.entity_id
_entity_poly.type
_entity_poly.pdbx_seq_one_letter_code
_entity_poly.pdbx_strand_id
1 'polypeptide(L)'
;MHVSILLLAMNTRLLYLTTLGAAALLGQSCSSDKSDAPAPKPAPQGYVRIVNNLTASQPVAGEIQLYVGGKTVGPGAAVGKATPYQPVAAGEHFVQIMLPSASGGGTQWVQFSALPIAESKRYSLFTRTAGSLHHTALVVEEATAVPAPVAGKAHIRVVNIASQSTPVRIEDRQTSTAFYTEVAWGAVTGYQAVDARTYRLNVTRAAYPQAPLFVQSAALEPGKTYSLVLRGSTEASAAPTEQLAFDVIEDQ
;
A
#
# COMPACT_ATOMS: atom_id res chain seq x y z
N MET A 1 -13.30 -16.23 -50.83
CA MET A 1 -14.48 -16.31 -49.93
C MET A 1 -14.23 -15.30 -48.81
N HIS A 2 -14.57 -14.01 -48.94
CA HIS A 2 -15.89 -13.40 -48.75
C HIS A 2 -16.71 -14.02 -47.61
N VAL A 3 -17.01 -13.20 -46.59
CA VAL A 3 -18.26 -13.03 -45.79
C VAL A 3 -17.84 -12.39 -44.45
N SER A 4 -17.87 -11.06 -44.34
CA SER A 4 -18.97 -10.18 -43.87
C SER A 4 -19.00 -9.99 -42.34
N ILE A 5 -18.55 -8.79 -41.93
CA ILE A 5 -18.70 -8.18 -40.60
C ILE A 5 -20.08 -7.52 -40.56
N LEU A 6 -20.94 -7.90 -39.62
CA LEU A 6 -22.21 -7.22 -39.36
C LEU A 6 -22.11 -6.44 -38.04
N LEU A 7 -21.92 -5.13 -38.15
CA LEU A 7 -22.07 -4.16 -37.06
C LEU A 7 -23.57 -3.87 -36.90
N LEU A 8 -24.18 -4.23 -35.77
CA LEU A 8 -25.48 -3.68 -35.38
C LEU A 8 -25.25 -2.39 -34.56
N ALA A 9 -25.53 -1.26 -35.17
CA ALA A 9 -25.74 0.01 -34.47
C ALA A 9 -27.21 0.09 -34.06
N MET A 10 -27.49 0.05 -32.76
CA MET A 10 -28.83 0.32 -32.22
C MET A 10 -28.86 1.74 -31.64
N ASN A 11 -29.49 2.61 -32.43
CA ASN A 11 -29.79 4.00 -32.14
C ASN A 11 -31.18 4.05 -31.51
N THR A 12 -31.29 4.45 -30.24
CA THR A 12 -32.61 4.65 -29.62
C THR A 12 -32.65 6.03 -28.96
N ARG A 13 -33.15 6.99 -29.75
CA ARG A 13 -33.71 8.25 -29.25
C ARG A 13 -35.13 7.96 -28.78
N LEU A 14 -35.50 8.29 -27.54
CA LEU A 14 -36.90 8.62 -27.27
C LEU A 14 -37.14 9.47 -26.00
N LEU A 15 -37.75 10.63 -26.28
CA LEU A 15 -38.65 11.50 -25.52
C LEU A 15 -38.30 11.98 -24.11
N TYR A 16 -37.93 13.26 -24.05
CA TYR A 16 -38.23 14.17 -22.95
C TYR A 16 -39.74 14.42 -22.89
N LEU A 17 -40.34 14.27 -21.70
CA LEU A 17 -41.67 14.79 -21.39
C LEU A 17 -41.57 15.66 -20.14
N THR A 18 -41.58 16.97 -20.35
CA THR A 18 -41.70 17.99 -19.31
C THR A 18 -43.16 18.07 -18.87
N THR A 19 -43.42 17.97 -17.56
CA THR A 19 -44.69 18.42 -16.97
C THR A 19 -44.42 19.45 -15.89
N LEU A 20 -44.93 20.65 -16.16
CA LEU A 20 -45.00 21.80 -15.27
C LEU A 20 -46.25 21.59 -14.40
N GLY A 21 -46.09 21.51 -13.09
CA GLY A 21 -47.19 21.39 -12.14
C GLY A 21 -46.92 22.24 -10.91
N ALA A 22 -47.37 23.49 -10.94
CA ALA A 22 -47.45 24.34 -9.77
C ALA A 22 -48.79 24.09 -9.05
N ALA A 23 -48.74 23.66 -7.80
CA ALA A 23 -49.87 23.70 -6.88
C ALA A 23 -49.38 24.17 -5.52
N ALA A 24 -49.93 25.30 -5.08
CA ALA A 24 -49.66 25.93 -3.81
C ALA A 24 -50.66 25.49 -2.73
N LEU A 25 -50.21 25.60 -1.48
CA LEU A 25 -50.96 25.65 -0.21
C LEU A 25 -51.57 24.33 0.31
N LEU A 26 -51.11 23.89 1.47
CA LEU A 26 -51.81 24.07 2.76
C LEU A 26 -50.91 23.56 3.90
N GLY A 27 -50.74 24.38 4.93
CA GLY A 27 -50.04 24.01 6.16
C GLY A 27 -50.81 22.93 6.91
N GLN A 28 -50.17 21.78 7.12
CA GLN A 28 -50.59 20.82 8.14
C GLN A 28 -49.64 20.96 9.33
N SER A 29 -50.16 21.62 10.36
CA SER A 29 -49.71 21.45 11.73
C SER A 29 -49.98 19.99 12.13
N CYS A 30 -48.96 19.15 12.02
CA CYS A 30 -48.93 17.84 12.65
C CYS A 30 -47.95 17.93 13.81
N SER A 31 -48.50 18.19 15.00
CA SER A 31 -47.90 17.87 16.28
C SER A 31 -47.68 16.35 16.33
N SER A 32 -46.51 15.91 15.86
CA SER A 32 -45.95 14.62 16.25
C SER A 32 -44.59 14.92 16.85
N ASP A 33 -44.46 14.63 18.15
CA ASP A 33 -43.21 14.55 18.88
C ASP A 33 -42.20 13.79 18.04
N LYS A 34 -41.39 14.54 17.28
CA LYS A 34 -40.17 13.99 16.70
C LYS A 34 -39.23 13.91 17.87
N SER A 35 -39.09 12.70 18.40
CA SER A 35 -37.95 12.35 19.23
C SER A 35 -36.72 12.80 18.46
N ASP A 36 -36.10 13.90 18.92
CA ASP A 36 -34.78 14.35 18.53
C ASP A 36 -33.75 13.32 19.04
N ALA A 37 -33.87 12.08 18.56
CA ALA A 37 -32.87 11.06 18.80
C ALA A 37 -31.58 11.60 18.17
N PRO A 38 -30.50 11.75 18.96
CA PRO A 38 -29.23 12.21 18.42
C PRO A 38 -28.85 11.34 17.23
N ALA A 39 -28.40 11.96 16.14
CA ALA A 39 -27.88 11.22 15.00
C ALA A 39 -26.86 10.18 15.49
N PRO A 40 -26.91 8.92 15.01
CA PRO A 40 -26.05 7.86 15.51
C PRO A 40 -24.59 8.30 15.40
N LYS A 41 -23.86 8.22 16.53
CA LYS A 41 -22.43 8.53 16.58
C LYS A 41 -21.72 7.70 15.50
N PRO A 42 -20.85 8.31 14.65
CA PRO A 42 -20.05 7.54 13.70
C PRO A 42 -19.33 6.41 14.42
N ALA A 43 -19.34 5.22 13.82
CA ALA A 43 -18.59 4.10 14.37
C ALA A 43 -17.11 4.50 14.54
N PRO A 44 -16.45 4.12 15.65
CA PRO A 44 -15.02 4.28 15.80
C PRO A 44 -14.27 3.75 14.58
N GLN A 45 -13.19 4.41 14.16
CA GLN A 45 -12.44 4.06 12.95
C GLN A 45 -10.97 3.83 13.28
N GLY A 46 -10.37 2.83 12.63
CA GLY A 46 -8.94 2.77 12.39
C GLY A 46 -8.64 3.06 10.91
N TYR A 47 -7.39 2.92 10.51
CA TYR A 47 -6.96 3.26 9.16
C TYR A 47 -6.03 2.21 8.58
N VAL A 48 -6.23 1.89 7.30
CA VAL A 48 -5.45 0.87 6.60
C VAL A 48 -4.92 1.44 5.29
N ARG A 49 -3.66 1.17 4.98
CA ARG A 49 -3.12 1.32 3.61
C ARG A 49 -2.48 0.02 3.16
N ILE A 50 -2.44 -0.18 1.85
CA ILE A 50 -1.65 -1.25 1.24
C ILE A 50 -0.42 -0.65 0.56
N VAL A 51 0.67 -1.40 0.57
CA VAL A 51 1.90 -1.07 -0.16
C VAL A 51 2.21 -2.22 -1.09
N ASN A 52 2.30 -1.94 -2.38
CA ASN A 52 2.53 -2.96 -3.39
C ASN A 52 4.03 -3.19 -3.58
N ASN A 53 4.60 -4.15 -2.86
CA ASN A 53 6.02 -4.51 -2.98
C ASN A 53 6.24 -5.84 -3.72
N LEU A 54 5.26 -6.28 -4.51
CA LEU A 54 5.41 -7.47 -5.35
C LEU A 54 6.34 -7.18 -6.54
N THR A 55 7.18 -8.16 -6.89
CA THR A 55 8.06 -8.10 -8.06
C THR A 55 7.31 -8.55 -9.31
N ALA A 56 7.62 -7.97 -10.47
CA ALA A 56 6.82 -8.09 -11.71
C ALA A 56 6.94 -9.44 -12.45
N SER A 57 7.49 -10.47 -11.81
CA SER A 57 7.92 -11.72 -12.44
C SER A 57 7.00 -12.92 -12.21
N GLN A 58 5.98 -12.75 -11.37
CA GLN A 58 4.82 -13.61 -11.27
C GLN A 58 3.61 -12.72 -11.53
N PRO A 59 2.52 -13.25 -12.12
CA PRO A 59 1.65 -12.48 -12.98
C PRO A 59 0.76 -11.55 -12.16
N VAL A 60 1.27 -10.50 -11.52
CA VAL A 60 0.46 -9.44 -10.94
C VAL A 60 0.51 -8.27 -11.91
N ALA A 61 -0.47 -8.19 -12.81
CA ALA A 61 -0.57 -7.12 -13.79
C ALA A 61 -1.32 -5.93 -13.21
N GLY A 62 -0.59 -4.86 -12.93
CA GLY A 62 -1.18 -3.58 -12.56
C GLY A 62 -1.32 -3.39 -11.05
N GLU A 63 -2.36 -2.67 -10.67
CA GLU A 63 -2.55 -2.23 -9.30
C GLU A 63 -3.19 -3.31 -8.43
N ILE A 64 -2.68 -3.49 -7.21
CA ILE A 64 -3.36 -4.30 -6.20
C ILE A 64 -4.47 -3.49 -5.55
N GLN A 65 -5.51 -4.15 -5.06
CA GLN A 65 -6.69 -3.47 -4.50
C GLN A 65 -7.07 -4.03 -3.13
N LEU A 66 -7.33 -3.14 -2.16
CA LEU A 66 -7.80 -3.51 -0.83
C LEU A 66 -9.30 -3.78 -0.83
N TYR A 67 -9.69 -4.87 -0.17
CA TYR A 67 -11.06 -5.24 0.12
C TYR A 67 -11.24 -5.47 1.62
N VAL A 68 -12.34 -4.98 2.17
CA VAL A 68 -12.76 -5.21 3.56
C VAL A 68 -14.21 -5.68 3.55
N GLY A 69 -14.48 -6.86 4.12
CA GLY A 69 -15.82 -7.46 4.08
C GLY A 69 -16.35 -7.67 2.66
N GLY A 70 -15.46 -7.99 1.71
CA GLY A 70 -15.81 -8.20 0.29
C GLY A 70 -16.06 -6.93 -0.52
N LYS A 71 -15.88 -5.72 0.05
CA LYS A 71 -16.02 -4.44 -0.65
C LYS A 71 -14.69 -3.76 -0.86
N THR A 72 -14.49 -3.15 -2.03
CA THR A 72 -13.31 -2.35 -2.34
C THR A 72 -13.18 -1.15 -1.40
N VAL A 73 -11.97 -0.88 -0.92
CA VAL A 73 -11.63 0.25 -0.04
C VAL A 73 -10.47 1.03 -0.64
N GLY A 74 -10.70 2.32 -0.95
CA GLY A 74 -9.68 3.21 -1.51
C GLY A 74 -9.25 2.89 -2.95
N PRO A 75 -8.26 3.63 -3.48
CA PRO A 75 -7.71 3.38 -4.81
C PRO A 75 -6.83 2.13 -4.84
N GLY A 76 -6.43 1.69 -6.05
CA GLY A 76 -5.41 0.68 -6.23
C GLY A 76 -4.01 1.19 -5.91
N ALA A 77 -3.07 0.27 -5.65
CA ALA A 77 -1.65 0.57 -5.52
C ALA A 77 -0.83 -0.05 -6.67
N ALA A 78 -0.23 0.82 -7.49
CA ALA A 78 0.79 0.43 -8.44
C ALA A 78 2.05 -0.13 -7.74
N VAL A 79 2.82 -0.95 -8.45
CA VAL A 79 4.06 -1.55 -7.93
C VAL A 79 5.02 -0.46 -7.41
N GLY A 80 5.57 -0.69 -6.23
CA GLY A 80 6.45 0.24 -5.51
C GLY A 80 5.76 1.48 -4.94
N LYS A 81 4.43 1.49 -4.88
CA LYS A 81 3.63 2.60 -4.33
C LYS A 81 2.73 2.13 -3.18
N ALA A 82 2.37 3.10 -2.35
CA ALA A 82 1.40 2.94 -1.27
C ALA A 82 0.12 3.70 -1.59
N THR A 83 -1.03 3.19 -1.12
CA THR A 83 -2.26 3.99 -1.10
C THR A 83 -2.22 5.02 0.04
N PRO A 84 -3.06 6.07 -0.01
CA PRO A 84 -3.41 6.82 1.19
C PRO A 84 -4.06 5.89 2.22
N TYR A 85 -3.94 6.23 3.50
CA TYR A 85 -4.68 5.57 4.57
C TYR A 85 -6.18 5.73 4.37
N GLN A 86 -6.90 4.62 4.42
CA GLN A 86 -8.35 4.57 4.26
C GLN A 86 -9.00 4.30 5.62
N PRO A 87 -10.05 5.05 5.99
CA PRO A 87 -10.79 4.78 7.20
C PRO A 87 -11.52 3.44 7.09
N VAL A 88 -11.42 2.63 8.12
CA VAL A 88 -12.13 1.36 8.28
C VAL A 88 -12.73 1.34 9.67
N ALA A 89 -13.97 0.87 9.83
CA ALA A 89 -14.58 0.74 11.15
C ALA A 89 -13.69 -0.08 12.08
N ALA A 90 -13.60 0.28 13.36
CA ALA A 90 -12.83 -0.49 14.32
C ALA A 90 -13.48 -1.86 14.56
N GLY A 91 -12.68 -2.89 14.78
CA GLY A 91 -13.13 -4.28 14.99
C GLY A 91 -12.29 -5.30 14.22
N GLU A 92 -12.72 -6.55 14.23
CA GLU A 92 -12.14 -7.62 13.42
C GLU A 92 -12.78 -7.65 12.04
N HIS A 93 -11.96 -7.70 10.99
CA HIS A 93 -12.43 -7.69 9.62
C HIS A 93 -11.87 -8.83 8.80
N PHE A 94 -12.70 -9.37 7.91
CA PHE A 94 -12.21 -10.12 6.77
C PHE A 94 -11.58 -9.15 5.78
N VAL A 95 -10.25 -9.19 5.66
CA VAL A 95 -9.48 -8.29 4.79
C VAL A 95 -8.84 -9.08 3.68
N GLN A 96 -8.93 -8.57 2.46
CA GLN A 96 -8.30 -9.18 1.30
C GLN A 96 -7.55 -8.14 0.49
N ILE A 97 -6.46 -8.56 -0.14
CA ILE A 97 -5.74 -7.78 -1.15
C ILE A 97 -5.86 -8.55 -2.46
N MET A 98 -6.54 -7.95 -3.42
CA MET A 98 -6.68 -8.49 -4.77
C MET A 98 -5.37 -8.33 -5.53
N LEU A 99 -4.90 -9.42 -6.13
CA LEU A 99 -3.72 -9.47 -6.98
C LEU A 99 -4.17 -9.84 -8.41
N PRO A 100 -4.28 -8.86 -9.33
CA PRO A 100 -4.76 -9.12 -10.70
C PRO A 100 -3.80 -9.99 -11.49
N SER A 101 -4.27 -11.09 -12.11
CA SER A 101 -3.37 -11.95 -12.89
C SER A 101 -2.95 -11.36 -14.24
N ALA A 102 -1.65 -11.30 -14.52
CA ALA A 102 -1.07 -10.92 -15.82
C ALA A 102 -1.20 -12.00 -16.92
N SER A 103 -1.43 -13.25 -16.55
CA SER A 103 -1.37 -14.40 -17.46
C SER A 103 -2.70 -15.13 -17.65
N GLY A 104 -3.82 -14.48 -17.27
CA GLY A 104 -5.16 -15.06 -17.40
C GLY A 104 -5.47 -16.18 -16.40
N GLY A 105 -4.62 -16.39 -15.38
CA GLY A 105 -4.74 -17.44 -14.37
C GLY A 105 -5.79 -17.20 -13.27
N GLY A 106 -6.73 -16.28 -13.49
CA GLY A 106 -7.72 -15.87 -12.48
C GLY A 106 -7.16 -14.88 -11.43
N THR A 107 -8.03 -14.37 -10.55
CA THR A 107 -7.62 -13.39 -9.53
C THR A 107 -7.02 -14.11 -8.32
N GLN A 108 -5.82 -13.69 -7.89
CA GLN A 108 -5.20 -14.17 -6.66
C GLN A 108 -5.52 -13.23 -5.49
N TRP A 109 -5.42 -13.74 -4.27
CA TRP A 109 -5.75 -13.01 -3.05
C TRP A 109 -4.73 -13.24 -1.95
N VAL A 110 -4.34 -12.17 -1.27
CA VAL A 110 -3.85 -12.25 0.12
C VAL A 110 -5.07 -12.07 1.03
N GLN A 111 -5.25 -12.94 2.02
CA GLN A 111 -6.45 -12.93 2.86
C GLN A 111 -6.08 -12.98 4.35
N PHE A 112 -6.82 -12.21 5.14
CA PHE A 112 -6.83 -12.24 6.60
C PHE A 112 -8.25 -12.53 7.04
N SER A 113 -8.48 -13.66 7.72
CA SER A 113 -9.81 -14.06 8.19
C SER A 113 -10.38 -13.11 9.23
N ALA A 114 -9.51 -12.60 10.11
CA ALA A 114 -9.83 -11.63 11.15
C ALA A 114 -8.62 -10.72 11.41
N LEU A 115 -8.53 -9.61 10.67
CA LEU A 115 -7.54 -8.56 10.94
C LEU A 115 -8.12 -7.58 11.98
N PRO A 116 -7.51 -7.44 13.17
CA PRO A 116 -7.94 -6.44 14.14
C PRO A 116 -7.54 -5.04 13.66
N ILE A 117 -8.53 -4.15 13.55
CA ILE A 117 -8.33 -2.74 13.27
C ILE A 117 -8.82 -1.96 14.50
N ALA A 118 -7.89 -1.46 15.31
CA ALA A 118 -8.25 -0.70 16.51
C ALA A 118 -8.59 0.76 16.20
N GLU A 119 -9.41 1.38 17.06
CA GLU A 119 -9.77 2.80 16.96
C GLU A 119 -8.52 3.69 16.97
N SER A 120 -8.48 4.66 16.06
CA SER A 120 -7.40 5.64 15.88
C SER A 120 -6.01 5.03 15.59
N LYS A 121 -5.93 3.73 15.27
CA LYS A 121 -4.69 3.07 14.86
C LYS A 121 -4.56 3.03 13.35
N ARG A 122 -3.32 3.02 12.87
CA ARG A 122 -2.97 2.98 11.46
C ARG A 122 -2.22 1.69 11.18
N TYR A 123 -2.55 1.04 10.07
CA TYR A 123 -1.94 -0.22 9.65
C TYR A 123 -1.45 -0.12 8.21
N SER A 124 -0.21 -0.56 7.97
CA SER A 124 0.35 -0.71 6.63
C SER A 124 0.49 -2.19 6.31
N LEU A 125 -0.06 -2.60 5.18
CA LEU A 125 0.01 -3.97 4.68
C LEU A 125 1.01 -3.99 3.52
N PHE A 126 2.24 -4.39 3.79
CA PHE A 126 3.31 -4.49 2.79
C PHE A 126 3.23 -5.86 2.12
N THR A 127 2.81 -5.91 0.85
CA THR A 127 2.73 -7.18 0.11
C THR A 127 4.13 -7.72 -0.16
N ARG A 128 4.30 -9.04 -0.10
CA ARG A 128 5.59 -9.69 -0.37
C ARG A 128 5.39 -11.04 -1.03
N THR A 129 6.43 -11.51 -1.69
CA THR A 129 6.52 -12.88 -2.19
C THR A 129 7.43 -13.68 -1.25
N ALA A 130 6.91 -14.77 -0.71
CA ALA A 130 7.66 -15.75 0.06
C ALA A 130 7.93 -16.98 -0.83
N GLY A 131 9.20 -17.26 -1.13
CA GLY A 131 9.54 -18.28 -2.12
C GLY A 131 9.07 -17.91 -3.54
N SER A 132 8.74 -18.90 -4.36
CA SER A 132 8.54 -18.69 -5.81
C SER A 132 7.14 -18.22 -6.21
N LEU A 133 6.09 -18.50 -5.41
CA LEU A 133 4.69 -18.29 -5.83
C LEU A 133 3.73 -17.90 -4.69
N HIS A 134 4.20 -17.78 -3.45
CA HIS A 134 3.31 -17.47 -2.32
C HIS A 134 3.32 -15.98 -2.03
N HIS A 135 2.22 -15.31 -2.37
CA HIS A 135 2.01 -13.92 -2.00
C HIS A 135 1.38 -13.82 -0.61
N THR A 136 1.91 -12.92 0.20
CA THR A 136 1.40 -12.61 1.54
C THR A 136 1.58 -11.11 1.80
N ALA A 137 1.20 -10.63 2.99
CA ALA A 137 1.51 -9.27 3.40
C ALA A 137 2.00 -9.24 4.85
N LEU A 138 3.01 -8.42 5.10
CA LEU A 138 3.42 -8.05 6.45
C LEU A 138 2.49 -6.94 6.94
N VAL A 139 1.78 -7.18 8.02
CA VAL A 139 0.96 -6.16 8.70
C VAL A 139 1.85 -5.42 9.69
N VAL A 140 1.90 -4.10 9.58
CA VAL A 140 2.62 -3.23 10.50
C VAL A 140 1.62 -2.27 11.13
N GLU A 141 1.46 -2.34 12.45
CA GLU A 141 0.83 -1.24 13.20
C GLU A 141 1.81 -0.07 13.24
N GLU A 142 1.33 1.07 12.75
CA GLU A 142 2.13 2.27 12.62
C GLU A 142 2.11 3.06 13.92
N ALA A 143 3.22 3.73 14.20
CA ALA A 143 3.25 4.66 15.32
C ALA A 143 2.14 5.71 15.18
N THR A 144 1.55 6.08 16.31
CA THR A 144 0.48 7.08 16.39
C THR A 144 0.91 8.44 15.85
N ALA A 145 2.21 8.73 15.86
CA ALA A 145 2.81 9.90 15.22
C ALA A 145 4.02 9.49 14.38
N VAL A 146 4.16 10.10 13.20
CA VAL A 146 5.44 10.15 12.49
C VAL A 146 6.43 11.02 13.29
N PRO A 147 7.75 10.77 13.20
CA PRO A 147 8.73 11.61 13.86
C PRO A 147 8.55 13.09 13.51
N ALA A 148 8.71 13.97 14.51
CA ALA A 148 8.61 15.41 14.28
C ALA A 148 9.68 15.86 13.26
N PRO A 149 9.34 16.75 12.31
CA PRO A 149 10.32 17.27 11.36
C PRO A 149 11.52 17.91 12.07
N VAL A 150 12.73 17.58 11.62
CA VAL A 150 13.97 18.21 12.07
C VAL A 150 14.57 18.99 10.91
N ALA A 151 14.96 20.24 11.14
CA ALA A 151 15.48 21.12 10.10
C ALA A 151 16.67 20.48 9.38
N GLY A 152 16.62 20.44 8.04
CA GLY A 152 17.67 19.85 7.20
C GLY A 152 17.76 18.32 7.25
N LYS A 153 16.83 17.64 7.94
CA LYS A 153 16.81 16.17 8.06
C LYS A 153 15.60 15.55 7.39
N ALA A 154 15.77 14.31 6.92
CA ALA A 154 14.69 13.38 6.66
C ALA A 154 14.71 12.27 7.73
N HIS A 155 13.64 11.51 7.86
CA HIS A 155 13.60 10.30 8.68
C HIS A 155 13.50 9.05 7.80
N ILE A 156 14.25 8.01 8.12
CA ILE A 156 14.17 6.73 7.42
C ILE A 156 13.96 5.57 8.39
N ARG A 157 13.15 4.60 7.99
CA ARG A 157 13.15 3.24 8.54
C ARG A 157 13.32 2.22 7.43
N VAL A 158 13.68 1.00 7.77
CA VAL A 158 13.76 -0.11 6.83
C VAL A 158 12.71 -1.15 7.15
N VAL A 159 12.06 -1.67 6.12
CA VAL A 159 11.17 -2.84 6.18
C VAL A 159 11.82 -3.94 5.34
N ASN A 160 12.32 -5.01 5.95
CA ASN A 160 12.97 -6.09 5.22
C ASN A 160 11.96 -7.20 4.89
N ILE A 161 11.45 -7.19 3.65
CA ILE A 161 10.53 -8.19 3.12
C ILE A 161 11.07 -8.83 1.84
N ALA A 162 12.40 -8.93 1.71
CA ALA A 162 13.05 -9.64 0.62
C ALA A 162 12.54 -11.09 0.50
N SER A 163 12.68 -11.70 -0.68
CA SER A 163 12.18 -13.05 -0.95
C SER A 163 12.90 -14.12 -0.12
N GLN A 164 14.17 -13.89 0.22
CA GLN A 164 14.99 -14.76 1.06
C GLN A 164 15.20 -14.16 2.45
N SER A 165 15.28 -15.03 3.46
CA SER A 165 15.53 -14.66 4.85
C SER A 165 16.98 -14.27 5.12
N THR A 166 17.43 -13.18 4.49
CA THR A 166 18.79 -12.63 4.64
C THR A 166 18.76 -11.34 5.45
N PRO A 167 19.44 -11.30 6.61
CA PRO A 167 19.72 -10.05 7.32
C PRO A 167 20.66 -9.16 6.50
N VAL A 168 20.32 -7.88 6.40
CA VAL A 168 21.06 -6.91 5.59
C VAL A 168 21.63 -5.77 6.41
N ARG A 169 22.72 -5.19 5.92
CA ARG A 169 23.28 -3.92 6.37
C ARG A 169 22.98 -2.86 5.32
N ILE A 170 22.65 -1.65 5.77
CA ILE A 170 22.35 -0.51 4.91
C ILE A 170 23.27 0.65 5.31
N GLU A 171 23.98 1.18 4.33
CA GLU A 171 24.95 2.27 4.54
C GLU A 171 24.93 3.27 3.38
N ASP A 172 25.42 4.48 3.65
CA ASP A 172 25.72 5.44 2.62
C ASP A 172 27.04 5.07 1.93
N ARG A 173 26.98 4.72 0.64
CA ARG A 173 28.15 4.36 -0.14
C ARG A 173 29.21 5.46 -0.20
N GLN A 174 28.81 6.73 -0.14
CA GLN A 174 29.72 7.85 -0.30
C GLN A 174 30.62 8.06 0.93
N THR A 175 30.10 7.75 2.11
CA THR A 175 30.79 8.00 3.39
C THR A 175 31.12 6.71 4.14
N SER A 176 30.62 5.56 3.68
CA SER A 176 30.64 4.27 4.39
C SER A 176 29.97 4.31 5.78
N THR A 177 29.13 5.32 6.04
CA THR A 177 28.36 5.43 7.28
C THR A 177 27.19 4.45 7.25
N ALA A 178 27.16 3.52 8.21
CA ALA A 178 26.04 2.62 8.36
C ALA A 178 24.83 3.36 8.94
N PHE A 179 23.69 3.22 8.29
CA PHE A 179 22.39 3.59 8.86
C PHE A 179 21.89 2.46 9.76
N TYR A 180 21.95 1.22 9.27
CA TYR A 180 21.55 0.04 10.02
C TYR A 180 22.60 -1.04 9.79
N THR A 181 23.21 -1.54 10.86
CA THR A 181 24.24 -2.59 10.79
C THR A 181 23.65 -3.96 10.53
N GLU A 182 22.40 -4.19 10.96
CA GLU A 182 21.67 -5.42 10.76
C GLU A 182 20.16 -5.15 10.78
N VAL A 183 19.47 -5.55 9.71
CA VAL A 183 18.01 -5.58 9.63
C VAL A 183 17.60 -7.00 9.26
N ALA A 184 17.11 -7.74 10.26
CA ALA A 184 16.65 -9.11 10.09
C ALA A 184 15.48 -9.20 9.10
N TRP A 185 15.28 -10.36 8.48
CA TRP A 185 14.15 -10.60 7.60
C TRP A 185 12.82 -10.54 8.37
N GLY A 186 11.81 -9.90 7.78
CA GLY A 186 10.53 -9.63 8.41
C GLY A 186 10.54 -8.50 9.44
N ALA A 187 11.70 -7.89 9.71
CA ALA A 187 11.81 -6.80 10.67
C ALA A 187 11.42 -5.45 10.07
N VAL A 188 10.92 -4.59 10.95
CA VAL A 188 10.70 -3.16 10.72
C VAL A 188 11.56 -2.42 11.73
N THR A 189 12.44 -1.54 11.27
CA THR A 189 13.26 -0.73 12.19
C THR A 189 12.46 0.44 12.76
N GLY A 190 12.97 1.03 13.84
CA GLY A 190 12.57 2.40 14.20
C GLY A 190 13.01 3.40 13.13
N TYR A 191 12.47 4.63 13.19
CA TYR A 191 12.95 5.73 12.37
C TYR A 191 14.25 6.31 12.94
N GLN A 192 15.15 6.71 12.05
CA GLN A 192 16.32 7.51 12.39
C GLN A 192 16.39 8.76 11.51
N ALA A 193 16.89 9.86 12.07
CA ALA A 193 17.11 11.10 11.33
C ALA A 193 18.41 11.01 10.51
N VAL A 194 18.35 11.42 9.25
CA VAL A 194 19.48 11.50 8.31
C VAL A 194 19.48 12.86 7.61
N ASP A 195 20.61 13.29 7.08
CA ASP A 195 20.66 14.54 6.30
C ASP A 195 19.74 14.48 5.09
N ALA A 196 19.00 15.54 4.81
CA ALA A 196 18.17 15.61 3.62
C ALA A 196 19.04 15.85 2.38
N ARG A 197 19.22 14.80 1.57
CA ARG A 197 19.97 14.83 0.30
C ARG A 197 19.71 13.56 -0.51
N THR A 198 20.34 13.50 -1.67
CA THR A 198 20.45 12.24 -2.43
C THR A 198 21.55 11.37 -1.83
N TYR A 199 21.19 10.15 -1.47
CA TYR A 199 22.11 9.10 -1.04
C TYR A 199 22.35 8.10 -2.15
N ARG A 200 23.53 7.47 -2.14
CA ARG A 200 23.74 6.17 -2.80
C ARG A 200 23.73 5.10 -1.74
N LEU A 201 22.58 4.46 -1.54
CA LEU A 201 22.39 3.41 -0.55
C LEU A 201 23.13 2.15 -1.01
N ASN A 202 24.06 1.68 -0.19
CA ASN A 202 24.75 0.40 -0.37
C ASN A 202 24.09 -0.62 0.55
N VAL A 203 23.70 -1.77 -0.01
CA VAL A 203 23.12 -2.87 0.77
C VAL A 203 24.02 -4.08 0.67
N THR A 204 24.41 -4.63 1.82
CA THR A 204 25.23 -5.84 1.92
C THR A 204 24.56 -6.84 2.85
N ARG A 205 25.09 -8.07 2.90
CA ARG A 205 24.75 -9.01 3.99
C ARG A 205 25.31 -8.47 5.31
N ALA A 206 24.56 -8.63 6.41
CA ALA A 206 24.95 -8.08 7.71
C ALA A 206 26.19 -8.78 8.31
N ALA A 207 26.20 -10.12 8.35
CA ALA A 207 27.25 -10.91 8.99
C ALA A 207 28.60 -10.85 8.24
N TYR A 208 28.57 -10.72 6.91
CA TYR A 208 29.75 -10.67 6.06
C TYR A 208 29.59 -9.58 5.00
N PRO A 209 29.79 -8.30 5.36
CA PRO A 209 29.65 -7.18 4.45
C PRO A 209 30.84 -7.17 3.47
N GLN A 210 30.68 -7.92 2.38
CA GLN A 210 31.65 -8.03 1.29
C GLN A 210 31.10 -7.24 0.08
N ALA A 211 30.92 -7.92 -1.06
CA ALA A 211 30.31 -7.32 -2.23
C ALA A 211 28.87 -6.84 -1.93
N PRO A 212 28.48 -5.65 -2.43
CA PRO A 212 27.10 -5.19 -2.38
C PRO A 212 26.15 -6.20 -3.01
N LEU A 213 25.01 -6.42 -2.36
CA LEU A 213 23.86 -7.09 -2.97
C LEU A 213 23.29 -6.22 -4.08
N PHE A 214 23.16 -4.92 -3.83
CA PHE A 214 22.82 -3.90 -4.82
C PHE A 214 23.17 -2.51 -4.28
N VAL A 215 23.15 -1.52 -5.18
CA VAL A 215 23.28 -0.10 -4.84
C VAL A 215 22.19 0.70 -5.54
N GLN A 216 21.54 1.59 -4.79
CA GLN A 216 20.42 2.38 -5.29
C GLN A 216 20.53 3.84 -4.85
N SER A 217 20.21 4.77 -5.75
CA SER A 217 20.08 6.18 -5.39
C SER A 217 18.71 6.44 -4.77
N ALA A 218 18.67 7.21 -3.68
CA ALA A 218 17.42 7.65 -3.05
C ALA A 218 17.54 9.15 -2.68
N ALA A 219 16.61 9.97 -3.18
CA ALA A 219 16.50 11.37 -2.80
C ALA A 219 15.60 11.49 -1.57
N LEU A 220 16.13 12.05 -0.48
CA LEU A 220 15.40 12.26 0.76
C LEU A 220 15.24 13.75 1.01
N GLU A 221 14.00 14.22 1.04
CA GLU A 221 13.68 15.64 1.18
C GLU A 221 13.60 16.07 2.66
N PRO A 222 13.92 17.34 2.97
CA PRO A 222 13.88 17.84 4.34
C PRO A 222 12.45 17.81 4.89
N GLY A 223 12.32 17.37 6.15
CA GLY A 223 11.05 17.26 6.86
C GLY A 223 10.20 16.06 6.46
N LYS A 224 10.66 15.20 5.54
CA LYS A 224 9.93 14.01 5.12
C LYS A 224 10.36 12.76 5.89
N THR A 225 9.44 11.79 5.95
CA THR A 225 9.65 10.50 6.60
C THR A 225 9.45 9.41 5.56
N TYR A 226 10.35 8.42 5.52
CA TYR A 226 10.34 7.38 4.51
C TYR A 226 10.48 5.98 5.11
N SER A 227 9.76 5.03 4.52
CA SER A 227 10.01 3.61 4.63
C SER A 227 10.82 3.15 3.42
N LEU A 228 12.04 2.66 3.65
CA LEU A 228 12.86 1.97 2.66
C LEU A 228 12.47 0.48 2.71
N VAL A 229 11.56 0.07 1.82
CA VAL A 229 11.04 -1.30 1.81
C VAL A 229 11.93 -2.15 0.92
N LEU A 230 12.72 -3.04 1.53
CA LEU A 230 13.58 -3.97 0.81
C LEU A 230 12.73 -5.14 0.32
N ARG A 231 12.65 -5.31 -1.01
CA ARG A 231 11.94 -6.40 -1.68
C ARG A 231 12.83 -7.07 -2.72
N GLY A 232 12.35 -8.18 -3.27
CA GLY A 232 13.03 -8.91 -4.34
C GLY A 232 14.01 -9.96 -3.84
N SER A 233 14.76 -10.53 -4.77
CA SER A 233 15.55 -11.73 -4.61
C SER A 233 17.04 -11.42 -4.53
N THR A 234 17.73 -12.07 -3.58
CA THR A 234 19.19 -12.07 -3.45
C THR A 234 19.88 -12.99 -4.47
N GLU A 235 19.11 -13.80 -5.21
CA GLU A 235 19.67 -14.75 -6.18
C GLU A 235 20.24 -14.02 -7.40
N ALA A 236 21.47 -14.36 -7.77
CA ALA A 236 22.13 -13.74 -8.92
C ALA A 236 21.42 -14.04 -10.26
N SER A 237 20.68 -15.14 -10.33
CA SER A 237 19.91 -15.55 -11.51
C SER A 237 18.50 -14.95 -11.57
N ALA A 238 18.08 -14.18 -10.56
CA ALA A 238 16.77 -13.55 -10.55
C ALA A 238 16.62 -12.61 -11.75
N ALA A 239 15.42 -12.57 -12.36
CA ALA A 239 15.17 -11.66 -13.46
C ALA A 239 15.38 -10.20 -13.00
N PRO A 240 15.73 -9.25 -13.89
CA PRO A 240 16.00 -7.86 -13.49
C PRO A 240 14.87 -7.22 -12.67
N THR A 241 13.61 -7.57 -12.93
CA THR A 241 12.43 -7.09 -12.20
C THR A 241 12.22 -7.77 -10.84
N GLU A 242 12.97 -8.83 -10.56
CA GLU A 242 12.97 -9.60 -9.30
C GLU A 242 14.15 -9.29 -8.41
N GLN A 243 15.20 -8.65 -8.93
CA GLN A 243 16.39 -8.36 -8.16
C GLN A 243 16.05 -7.48 -6.95
N LEU A 244 16.88 -7.60 -5.92
CA LEU A 244 16.76 -6.75 -4.74
C LEU A 244 16.70 -5.26 -5.11
N ALA A 245 15.73 -4.57 -4.52
CA ALA A 245 15.59 -3.14 -4.63
C ALA A 245 14.89 -2.58 -3.38
N PHE A 246 15.10 -1.29 -3.14
CA PHE A 246 14.21 -0.51 -2.28
C PHE A 246 13.06 0.08 -3.07
N ASP A 247 11.85 -0.11 -2.57
CA ASP A 247 10.80 0.87 -2.79
C ASP A 247 10.92 1.96 -1.73
N VAL A 248 11.03 3.22 -2.17
CA VAL A 248 11.11 4.38 -1.27
C VAL A 248 9.70 4.94 -1.11
N ILE A 249 9.09 4.65 0.04
CA ILE A 249 7.71 5.02 0.35
C ILE A 249 7.71 6.21 1.31
N GLU A 250 7.09 7.33 0.93
CA GLU A 250 6.85 8.44 1.85
C GLU A 250 5.76 8.04 2.86
N ASP A 251 6.04 8.22 4.14
CA ASP A 251 5.11 8.00 5.22
C ASP A 251 4.41 9.32 5.57
N GLN A 252 3.08 9.26 5.63
CA GLN A 252 2.17 10.38 5.93
C GLN A 252 1.55 10.21 7.30
#